data_AF-A0A2D7NI20-F1
#
_entry.id   AF-A0A2D7NI20-F1
#
_cell.length_a   1.000
_cell.length_b   1.000
_cell.length_c   1.000
_cell.angle_alpha   90.00
_cell.angle_beta   90.00
_cell.angle_gamma   90.00
#
_symmetry.space_group_name_H-M   'P 1'
#
loop_
_entity.id
_entity.type
_entity.pdbx_description
1 polymer ?
#
loop_
_entity_poly.entity_id
_entity_poly.type
_entity_poly.pdbx_seq_one_letter_code
_entity_poly.pdbx_strand_id
1 'polypeptide(L)' 'MSVSTAKVKLTSVIRDLRVRWDQATDHWNDSASAAFEKEVITPFEIEVRSSIKAMETMSEVMISLRKDCADDHH' A
#
# COMPACT_ATOMS: atom_id res chain seq x y z
N MET A 1 0.05 6.54 15.46
CA MET A 1 -0.69 6.44 14.18
C MET A 1 -1.59 5.23 14.25
N SER A 2 -2.84 5.31 13.78
CA SER A 2 -3.68 4.12 13.63
C SER A 2 -3.31 3.35 12.37
N VAL A 3 -3.67 2.07 12.30
CA VAL A 3 -3.54 1.24 11.09
C VAL A 3 -4.21 1.92 9.89
N SER A 4 -5.36 2.57 10.12
CA SER A 4 -6.10 3.32 9.10
C SER A 4 -5.29 4.53 8.56
N THR A 5 -4.65 5.31 9.44
CA THR A 5 -3.79 6.43 9.02
C THR A 5 -2.57 5.94 8.24
N ALA A 6 -1.94 4.85 8.69
CA ALA A 6 -0.82 4.25 7.98
C ALA A 6 -1.23 3.73 6.59
N LYS A 7 -2.43 3.11 6.47
CA LYS A 7 -3.00 2.64 5.20
C LYS A 7 -3.13 3.79 4.21
N VAL A 8 -3.74 4.90 4.63
CA VAL A 8 -3.92 6.10 3.80
C VAL A 8 -2.58 6.64 3.30
N LYS A 9 -1.58 6.73 4.19
CA LYS A 9 -0.24 7.18 3.82
C LYS A 9 0.41 6.25 2.80
N LEU A 10 0.34 4.94 3.02
CA LEU A 10 0.94 3.95 2.11
C LEU A 10 0.26 3.96 0.74
N THR A 11 -1.07 4.07 0.69
CA THR A 11 -1.82 4.24 -0.56
C THR A 11 -1.43 5.51 -1.31
N SER A 12 -1.14 6.61 -0.59
CA SER A 12 -0.68 7.84 -1.25
C SER A 12 0.71 7.68 -1.84
N VAL A 13 1.65 7.17 -1.04
CA VAL A 13 3.06 7.05 -1.46
C VAL A 13 3.22 6.07 -2.63
N ILE A 14 2.43 4.99 -2.70
CA ILE A 14 2.52 4.06 -3.83
C ILE A 14 1.97 4.66 -5.13
N ARG A 15 0.96 5.53 -5.05
CA ARG A 15 0.50 6.30 -6.21
C ARG A 15 1.55 7.31 -6.64
N ASP A 16 2.18 7.99 -5.69
CA ASP A 16 3.25 8.96 -5.99
C ASP A 16 4.46 8.27 -6.64
N LEU A 17 4.78 7.03 -6.23
CA LEU A 17 5.79 6.21 -6.90
C LEU A 17 5.46 6.00 -8.37
N ARG A 18 4.24 5.56 -8.70
CA ARG A 18 3.82 5.32 -10.09
C ARG A 18 3.92 6.59 -10.92
N VAL A 19 3.40 7.72 -10.42
CA VAL A 19 3.49 9.01 -11.11
C VAL A 19 4.94 9.42 -11.39
N ARG A 20 5.84 9.23 -10.40
CA ARG A 20 7.26 9.54 -10.58
C ARG A 20 7.97 8.57 -11.51
N TRP A 21 7.56 7.30 -11.52
CA TRP A 21 8.08 6.31 -12.45
C TRP A 21 7.71 6.68 -13.88
N ASP A 22 6.44 6.99 -14.15
CA ASP A 22 5.95 7.38 -15.47
C ASP A 22 6.74 8.60 -16.01
N GLN A 23 6.92 9.63 -15.17
CA GLN A 23 7.73 10.82 -15.50
C GLN A 23 9.21 10.51 -15.77
N ALA A 24 9.79 9.54 -15.04
CA ALA A 24 11.16 9.12 -15.26
C ALA A 24 11.27 8.41 -16.62
N THR A 25 10.31 7.54 -16.95
CA THR A 25 10.30 6.80 -18.21
C THR A 25 10.03 7.65 -19.44
N ASP A 26 9.45 8.85 -19.30
CA ASP A 26 9.34 9.81 -20.41
C ASP A 26 10.71 10.18 -21.00
N HIS A 27 11.76 10.19 -20.17
CA HIS A 27 13.12 10.57 -20.55
C HIS A 27 14.09 9.38 -20.52
N TRP A 28 13.78 8.36 -19.72
CA TRP A 28 14.55 7.14 -19.57
C TRP A 28 13.76 5.93 -20.10
N ASN A 29 13.78 5.75 -21.43
CA ASN A 29 13.02 4.71 -22.13
C ASN A 29 13.95 3.76 -22.89
N ASP A 30 14.86 3.10 -22.18
CA ASP A 30 15.78 2.12 -22.73
C ASP A 30 15.57 0.72 -22.13
N SER A 31 16.43 -0.22 -22.48
CA SER A 31 16.35 -1.58 -21.92
C SER A 31 16.56 -1.63 -20.41
N ALA A 32 17.30 -0.68 -19.83
CA ALA A 32 17.56 -0.64 -18.40
C ALA A 32 16.32 -0.18 -17.62
N SER A 33 15.57 0.82 -18.14
CA SER A 33 14.31 1.22 -17.50
C SER A 33 13.25 0.12 -17.59
N ALA A 34 13.18 -0.59 -18.72
CA ALA A 34 12.29 -1.76 -18.87
C ALA A 34 12.64 -2.89 -17.88
N ALA A 35 13.93 -3.17 -17.69
CA ALA A 35 14.37 -4.14 -16.69
C ALA A 35 14.01 -3.68 -15.26
N PHE A 36 14.23 -2.41 -14.95
CA PHE A 36 13.93 -1.85 -13.63
C PHE A 36 12.42 -1.86 -13.31
N GLU A 37 11.55 -1.55 -14.28
CA GLU A 37 10.10 -1.66 -14.08
C GLU A 37 9.69 -3.10 -13.75
N LYS A 38 10.26 -4.06 -14.46
CA LYS A 38 9.95 -5.48 -14.31
C LYS A 38 10.47 -6.06 -12.99
N GLU A 39 11.71 -5.71 -12.63
CA GLU A 39 12.42 -6.34 -11.52
C GLU A 39 12.20 -5.63 -10.18
N VAL A 40 11.88 -4.33 -10.21
CA VAL A 40 11.77 -3.51 -9.00
C VAL A 40 10.38 -2.91 -8.84
N ILE A 41 9.92 -2.10 -9.80
CA ILE A 41 8.68 -1.32 -9.64
C ILE A 41 7.46 -2.23 -9.54
N THR A 42 7.31 -3.16 -10.50
CA THR A 42 6.15 -4.06 -10.56
C THR A 42 6.05 -4.96 -9.32
N PRO A 43 7.10 -5.68 -8.90
CA PRO A 43 7.04 -6.49 -7.68
C PRO A 43 6.77 -5.65 -6.44
N PHE A 44 7.39 -4.48 -6.33
CA PHE A 44 7.19 -3.59 -5.18
C PHE A 44 5.74 -3.09 -5.08
N GLU A 45 5.12 -2.70 -6.19
CA GLU A 45 3.71 -2.31 -6.22
C GLU A 45 2.78 -3.44 -5.78
N ILE A 46 3.06 -4.68 -6.19
CA ILE A 46 2.29 -5.86 -5.80
C ILE A 46 2.37 -6.07 -4.29
N GLU A 47 3.57 -6.06 -3.72
CA GLU A 47 3.79 -6.29 -2.28
C GLU A 47 3.18 -5.19 -1.42
N VAL A 48 3.29 -3.92 -1.85
CA VAL A 48 2.67 -2.80 -1.14
C VAL A 48 1.14 -2.89 -1.18
N ARG A 49 0.54 -3.27 -2.31
CA ARG A 49 -0.91 -3.49 -2.41
C ARG A 49 -1.37 -4.66 -1.54
N SER A 50 -0.59 -5.74 -1.48
CA SER A 50 -0.84 -6.86 -0.58
C SER A 50 -0.84 -6.41 0.89
N SER A 51 0.16 -5.62 1.27
CA SER A 51 0.27 -5.03 2.61
C SER A 51 -0.92 -4.15 2.97
N ILE A 52 -1.37 -3.29 2.05
CA ILE A 52 -2.56 -2.44 2.24
C ILE A 52 -3.81 -3.29 2.53
N LYS A 53 -4.00 -4.42 1.83
CA LYS A 53 -5.12 -5.34 2.08
C LYS A 53 -5.02 -5.99 3.45
N ALA A 54 -3.84 -6.45 3.85
CA ALA A 54 -3.63 -7.02 5.18
C ALA A 54 -3.95 -5.99 6.29
N MET A 55 -3.56 -4.73 6.10
CA MET A 55 -3.87 -3.64 7.02
C MET A 55 -5.37 -3.36 7.12
N GLU A 56 -6.12 -3.55 6.03
CA GLU A 56 -7.59 -3.43 6.03
C GLU A 56 -8.23 -4.52 6.88
N THR A 57 -7.84 -5.78 6.68
CA THR A 57 -8.30 -6.90 7.52
C THR A 57 -7.96 -6.69 8.99
N MET A 58 -6.75 -6.22 9.32
CA MET A 58 -6.38 -5.88 10.69
C MET A 58 -7.26 -4.78 11.28
N SER A 59 -7.61 -3.76 10.48
CA SER A 59 -8.50 -2.68 10.91
C SER A 59 -9.89 -3.20 11.25
N GLU A 60 -10.43 -4.13 10.46
CA GLU A 60 -11.75 -4.75 10.67
C GLU A 60 -11.76 -5.59 11.95
N VAL A 61 -10.75 -6.45 12.14
CA VAL A 61 -10.61 -7.27 13.36
C VAL A 61 -10.54 -6.40 14.61
N MET A 62 -9.76 -5.32 14.58
CA MET A 62 -9.65 -4.39 15.71
C MET A 62 -10.96 -3.65 16.02
N ILE A 63 -11.80 -3.39 15.01
CA ILE A 63 -13.13 -2.80 15.21
C ILE A 63 -14.07 -3.83 15.85
N SER A 64 -14.07 -5.07 15.36
CA SER A 64 -14.88 -6.17 15.94
C SER A 64 -14.53 -6.38 17.41
N LEU A 65 -13.24 -6.54 17.73
CA LEU A 65 -12.78 -6.78 19.10
C LEU A 65 -13.21 -5.66 20.07
N ARG A 66 -13.17 -4.39 19.63
CA ARG A 66 -13.63 -3.29 20.48
C ARG A 66 -15.13 -3.31 20.72
N LYS A 67 -15.90 -3.75 19.73
CA LYS A 67 -17.35 -3.90 19.87
C LYS A 67 -17.66 -5.03 20.85
N ASP A 68 -17.04 -6.19 20.67
CA ASP A 68 -17.25 -7.37 21.53
C ASP A 68 -16.91 -7.03 23.00
N CYS A 69 -15.78 -6.37 23.27
CA CYS A 69 -15.42 -5.94 24.62
C CYS A 69 -16.33 -4.84 25.20
N ALA A 70 -17.00 -4.03 24.37
CA ALA A 70 -17.93 -3.01 24.83
C ALA A 70 -19.31 -3.60 25.16
N ASP A 71 -19.72 -4.64 24.44
CA ASP A 71 -20.98 -5.35 24.64
C ASP A 71 -20.93 -6.25 25.91
N ASP A 72 -19.76 -6.76 26.31
CA ASP A 72 -19.54 -7.58 27.53
C ASP A 72 -19.66 -6.81 28.87
N HIS A 73 -19.75 -5.48 28.83
CA HIS A 73 -19.88 -4.64 30.03
C HIS A 73 -21.34 -4.19 30.33
N HIS A 74 -22.34 -4.81 29.69
CA HIS A 74 -23.77 -4.56 29.92
C HIS A 74 -24.53 -5.75 30.53
#